data_AF-R6A1R7-F1
#
_entry.id   AF-R6A1R7-F1
#
_cell.length_a   1.000
_cell.length_b   1.000
_cell.length_c   1.000
_cell.angle_alpha   90.00
_cell.angle_beta   90.00
_cell.angle_gamma   90.00
#
_symmetry.space_group_name_H-M   'P 1'
#
loop_
_entity.id
_entity.type
_entity.pdbx_description
1 polymer ?
#
loop_
_entity_poly.entity_id
_entity_poly.type
_entity_poly.pdbx_seq_one_letter_code
_entity_poly.pdbx_strand_id
1 'polypeptide(L)'
;MDRNCSGIVEKDTEKTSRKLEVSLFCFGKEMVNLHLDPVGKKKVFDHLIEIGKMSSTGHIGTHLDCCTCAPEKPEYEISAVVLACKDGMPDVETLAELGTLEGKALVLHTVTHETNGYGSPEYFKKETFVSKDTLEKIFELKPLFVIIDSHGLGQSGPTHVSIDKNCEAHHCHVIENADLSS
;
A
#
# COMPACT_ATOMS: atom_id res chain seq x y z
N MET A 1 -18.90 -11.60 -6.26
CA MET A 1 -19.52 -10.85 -5.14
C MET A 1 -18.56 -9.72 -4.80
N ASP A 2 -18.81 -8.56 -5.39
CA ASP A 2 -18.02 -7.35 -5.21
C ASP A 2 -17.97 -6.96 -3.73
N ARG A 3 -16.75 -6.81 -3.21
CA ARG A 3 -16.52 -6.42 -1.81
C ARG A 3 -16.31 -4.90 -1.77
N ASN A 4 -17.27 -4.20 -1.17
CA ASN A 4 -17.14 -2.76 -0.94
C ASN A 4 -16.42 -2.54 0.39
N CYS A 5 -15.19 -2.03 0.29
CA CYS A 5 -14.43 -1.41 1.37
C CYS A 5 -14.67 0.10 1.43
N SER A 6 -14.12 0.80 2.43
CA SER A 6 -13.99 2.27 2.47
C SER A 6 -12.93 2.71 3.48
N GLY A 7 -12.28 3.88 3.26
CA GLY A 7 -11.24 4.44 4.13
C GLY A 7 -11.35 5.94 4.40
N ILE A 8 -10.72 6.40 5.48
CA ILE A 8 -10.75 7.81 5.94
C ILE A 8 -9.31 8.28 6.01
N VAL A 9 -8.95 9.32 5.25
CA VAL A 9 -7.59 9.87 5.19
C VAL A 9 -7.65 11.33 5.68
N GLU A 10 -7.16 11.62 6.88
CA GLU A 10 -7.21 12.99 7.44
C GLU A 10 -6.05 13.88 6.94
N LYS A 11 -6.32 15.19 6.81
CA LYS A 11 -5.34 16.21 6.41
C LYS A 11 -4.97 17.09 7.60
N ASP A 12 -3.70 17.06 8.01
CA ASP A 12 -3.14 18.10 8.87
C ASP A 12 -2.31 19.11 8.06
N THR A 13 -2.38 20.38 8.45
CA THR A 13 -1.97 21.53 7.60
C THR A 13 -0.57 22.07 7.89
N GLU A 14 0.31 21.25 8.47
CA GLU A 14 1.72 21.62 8.68
C GLU A 14 2.70 20.74 7.88
N LYS A 15 3.70 21.41 7.32
CA LYS A 15 4.70 20.83 6.41
C LYS A 15 5.38 19.60 7.03
N THR A 16 5.66 18.63 6.17
CA THR A 16 6.73 17.60 6.23
C THR A 16 6.47 16.17 6.72
N SER A 17 5.24 15.74 7.02
CA SER A 17 4.89 14.31 6.93
C SER A 17 3.38 14.14 6.84
N ARG A 18 2.87 13.47 5.80
CA ARG A 18 1.44 13.19 5.67
C ARG A 18 1.15 11.88 6.39
N LYS A 19 0.40 11.95 7.51
CA LYS A 19 -0.18 10.76 8.13
C LYS A 19 -1.37 10.35 7.25
N LEU A 20 -1.21 9.31 6.44
CA LEU A 20 -2.35 8.73 5.74
C LEU A 20 -3.13 7.95 6.79
N GLU A 21 -4.44 8.20 6.91
CA GLU A 21 -5.32 7.26 7.58
C GLU A 21 -5.95 6.29 6.55
N VAL A 22 -5.80 4.98 6.72
CA VAL A 22 -6.37 3.94 5.85
C VAL A 22 -7.11 2.96 6.75
N SER A 23 -8.40 3.18 6.88
CA SER A 23 -9.31 2.18 7.43
C SER A 23 -9.90 1.37 6.28
N LEU A 24 -10.19 0.08 6.46
CA LEU A 24 -10.84 -0.73 5.44
C LEU A 24 -12.15 -1.30 6.01
N PHE A 25 -13.27 -0.76 5.57
CA PHE A 25 -14.59 -1.18 6.06
C PHE A 25 -15.15 -2.39 5.29
N CYS A 26 -15.07 -3.60 5.83
CA CYS A 26 -15.80 -4.74 5.27
C CYS A 26 -17.24 -4.78 5.82
N PHE A 27 -18.25 -4.55 4.97
CA PHE A 27 -19.67 -4.62 5.38
C PHE A 27 -19.99 -5.93 6.13
N GLY A 28 -20.42 -5.79 7.40
CA GLY A 28 -20.83 -6.90 8.26
C GLY A 28 -19.79 -7.39 9.28
N LYS A 29 -18.60 -6.78 9.33
CA LYS A 29 -17.60 -6.98 10.39
C LYS A 29 -17.12 -5.64 10.96
N GLU A 30 -16.49 -5.73 12.12
CA GLU A 30 -15.86 -4.63 12.84
C GLU A 30 -14.89 -3.84 11.95
N MET A 31 -14.77 -2.54 12.20
CA MET A 31 -13.86 -1.66 11.48
C MET A 31 -12.42 -2.15 11.68
N VAL A 32 -11.74 -2.52 10.58
CA VAL A 32 -10.34 -2.95 10.66
C VAL A 32 -9.46 -1.75 10.28
N ASN A 33 -8.64 -1.33 11.23
CA ASN A 33 -7.64 -0.30 11.03
C ASN A 33 -6.43 -0.93 10.33
N LEU A 34 -6.07 -0.45 9.15
CA LEU A 34 -4.92 -0.98 8.41
C LEU A 34 -3.60 -0.30 8.80
N HIS A 35 -3.58 0.56 9.81
CA HIS A 35 -2.32 1.12 10.28
C HIS A 35 -1.55 0.13 11.15
N LEU A 36 -0.26 0.08 10.89
CA LEU A 36 0.69 -0.37 11.89
C LEU A 36 0.57 0.49 13.16
N ASP A 37 0.28 -0.16 14.29
CA ASP A 37 0.23 0.50 15.60
C ASP A 37 1.56 1.22 15.91
N PRO A 38 1.59 2.57 15.90
CA PRO A 38 2.81 3.33 16.11
C PRO A 38 3.33 3.23 17.56
N VAL A 39 2.45 2.97 18.53
CA VAL A 39 2.84 2.83 19.94
C VAL A 39 3.46 1.46 20.16
N GLY A 40 2.75 0.40 19.75
CA GLY A 40 3.24 -0.98 19.84
C GLY A 40 4.52 -1.22 19.04
N LYS A 41 4.69 -0.55 17.90
CA LYS A 41 5.87 -0.70 17.02
C LYS A 41 6.94 0.38 17.18
N LYS A 42 6.85 1.26 18.19
CA LYS A 42 7.79 2.37 18.39
C LYS A 42 9.26 1.94 18.32
N LYS A 43 9.63 0.84 18.99
CA LYS A 43 11.02 0.34 18.98
C LYS A 43 11.50 -0.06 17.58
N VAL A 44 10.63 -0.65 16.78
CA VAL A 44 10.93 -1.01 15.39
C VAL A 44 11.10 0.26 14.57
N PHE A 45 10.21 1.24 14.74
CA PHE A 45 10.28 2.51 14.02
C PHE A 45 11.57 3.27 14.35
N ASP A 46 11.90 3.40 15.64
CA ASP A 46 13.14 4.04 16.10
C ASP A 46 14.37 3.35 15.48
N HIS A 47 14.39 2.01 15.47
CA HIS A 47 15.49 1.24 14.91
C HIS A 47 15.63 1.43 13.39
N LEU A 48 14.53 1.42 12.64
CA LEU A 48 14.54 1.62 11.18
C LEU A 48 15.06 3.00 10.77
N ILE A 49 14.76 4.03 11.58
CA ILE A 49 15.30 5.39 11.43
C ILE A 49 16.81 5.37 11.68
N GLU A 50 17.26 4.75 12.77
CA GLU A 50 18.66 4.70 13.17
C GLU A 50 19.54 4.06 12.08
N ILE A 51 19.08 2.97 11.48
CA ILE A 51 19.83 2.25 10.43
C ILE A 51 19.62 2.85 9.02
N GLY A 52 18.84 3.94 8.90
CA GLY A 52 18.58 4.62 7.63
C GLY A 52 17.82 3.77 6.60
N LYS A 53 17.15 2.69 7.04
CA LYS A 53 16.31 1.86 6.16
C LYS A 53 15.01 2.53 5.81
N MET A 54 14.54 3.41 6.69
CA MET A 54 13.38 4.26 6.50
C MET A 54 13.74 5.68 6.90
N SER A 55 13.14 6.67 6.25
CA SER A 55 13.35 8.07 6.62
C SER A 55 12.27 8.52 7.60
N SER A 56 12.65 9.34 8.60
CA SER A 56 11.70 10.02 9.49
C SER A 56 10.79 11.02 8.77
N THR A 57 11.00 11.22 7.47
CA THR A 57 10.32 12.20 6.61
C THR A 57 9.15 11.63 5.79
N GLY A 58 8.79 10.34 5.92
CA GLY A 58 7.54 9.86 5.29
C GLY A 58 7.40 8.36 5.05
N HIS A 59 8.48 7.58 5.12
CA HIS A 59 8.45 6.16 4.74
C HIS A 59 8.43 5.25 5.97
N ILE A 60 7.71 5.60 7.05
CA ILE A 60 7.67 4.80 8.29
C ILE A 60 6.23 4.48 8.63
N GLY A 61 6.01 3.24 9.07
CA GLY A 61 4.67 2.72 9.29
C GLY A 61 3.91 2.56 7.98
N THR A 62 2.60 2.46 8.08
CA THR A 62 1.69 2.49 6.95
C THR A 62 1.66 3.90 6.36
N HIS A 63 1.96 4.04 5.08
CA HIS A 63 2.13 5.36 4.45
C HIS A 63 1.78 5.35 2.97
N LEU A 64 1.72 6.56 2.41
CA LEU A 64 1.54 6.81 0.99
C LEU A 64 2.72 7.63 0.50
N ASP A 65 3.47 7.09 -0.46
CA ASP A 65 4.50 7.84 -1.14
C ASP A 65 3.86 8.76 -2.21
N CYS A 66 4.26 10.03 -2.19
CA CYS A 66 3.80 11.05 -3.14
C CYS A 66 5.01 11.77 -3.72
N CYS A 67 5.47 11.32 -4.89
CA CYS A 67 6.67 11.79 -5.58
C CYS A 67 6.42 13.00 -6.47
N THR A 68 5.27 13.08 -7.14
CA THR A 68 4.90 14.09 -8.14
C THR A 68 3.52 14.68 -7.92
N CYS A 69 2.55 13.91 -7.44
CA CYS A 69 1.23 14.40 -7.11
C CYS A 69 0.67 13.73 -5.83
N ALA A 70 -0.31 14.40 -5.22
CA ALA A 70 -1.08 13.86 -4.12
C ALA A 70 -2.43 13.34 -4.63
N PRO A 71 -3.12 12.46 -3.88
CA PRO A 71 -4.54 12.21 -4.10
C PRO A 71 -5.36 13.51 -4.10
N GLU A 72 -6.40 13.56 -4.93
CA GLU A 72 -7.24 14.76 -5.12
C GLU A 72 -8.00 15.18 -3.86
N LYS A 73 -8.47 14.20 -3.09
CA LYS A 73 -9.28 14.42 -1.90
C LYS A 73 -8.45 14.13 -0.65
N PRO A 74 -8.75 14.78 0.48
CA PRO A 74 -8.22 14.34 1.74
C PRO A 74 -8.74 12.94 2.03
N GLU A 75 -10.04 12.64 1.90
CA GLU A 75 -10.68 11.37 2.32
C GLU A 75 -11.34 10.59 1.17
N TYR A 76 -11.44 9.25 1.31
CA TYR A 76 -11.94 8.34 0.27
C TYR A 76 -12.78 7.15 0.78
N GLU A 77 -14.10 7.23 0.62
CA GLU A 77 -14.98 6.07 0.83
C GLU A 77 -15.03 5.19 -0.44
N ILE A 78 -14.17 4.16 -0.56
CA ILE A 78 -14.01 3.38 -1.80
C ILE A 78 -13.98 1.85 -1.63
N SER A 79 -14.66 1.15 -2.54
CA SER A 79 -14.64 -0.31 -2.59
C SER A 79 -13.25 -0.89 -2.89
N ALA A 80 -12.96 -2.15 -2.53
CA ALA A 80 -11.66 -2.74 -2.80
C ALA A 80 -11.72 -4.22 -3.21
N VAL A 81 -10.86 -4.60 -4.14
CA VAL A 81 -10.64 -5.99 -4.54
C VAL A 81 -9.37 -6.49 -3.89
N VAL A 82 -9.45 -7.61 -3.16
CA VAL A 82 -8.30 -8.20 -2.46
C VAL A 82 -7.81 -9.42 -3.22
N LEU A 83 -6.54 -9.41 -3.60
CA LEU A 83 -5.82 -10.56 -4.15
C LEU A 83 -4.94 -11.17 -3.07
N ALA A 84 -4.97 -12.49 -2.96
CA ALA A 84 -4.06 -13.23 -2.10
C ALA A 84 -2.74 -13.43 -2.85
N CYS A 85 -1.65 -12.89 -2.29
CA CYS A 85 -0.31 -12.89 -2.88
C CYS A 85 0.71 -13.69 -2.06
N LYS A 86 0.23 -14.58 -1.17
CA LYS A 86 1.10 -15.39 -0.29
C LYS A 86 2.09 -16.27 -1.08
N ASP A 87 1.64 -16.81 -2.20
CA ASP A 87 2.36 -17.76 -3.06
C ASP A 87 3.07 -17.05 -4.23
N GLY A 88 2.90 -15.73 -4.36
CA GLY A 88 3.46 -14.92 -5.45
C GLY A 88 2.65 -13.67 -5.73
N MET A 89 3.28 -12.67 -6.34
CA MET A 89 2.60 -11.47 -6.84
C MET A 89 1.73 -11.84 -8.06
N PRO A 90 0.63 -11.12 -8.31
CA PRO A 90 -0.25 -11.42 -9.44
C PRO A 90 0.48 -11.19 -10.77
N ASP A 91 0.09 -11.94 -11.78
CA ASP A 91 0.52 -11.75 -13.17
C ASP A 91 -0.60 -11.13 -14.02
N VAL A 92 -0.31 -10.93 -15.31
CA VAL A 92 -1.26 -10.34 -16.27
C VAL A 92 -2.52 -11.18 -16.40
N GLU A 93 -2.42 -12.51 -16.36
CA GLU A 93 -3.56 -13.42 -16.49
C GLU A 93 -4.50 -13.30 -15.29
N THR A 94 -3.93 -13.33 -14.08
CA THR A 94 -4.66 -13.11 -12.82
C THR A 94 -5.40 -11.77 -12.83
N LEU A 95 -4.76 -10.71 -13.32
CA LEU A 95 -5.35 -9.37 -13.40
C LEU A 95 -6.37 -9.25 -14.54
N ALA A 96 -6.26 -10.03 -15.61
CA ALA A 96 -7.20 -10.00 -16.73
C ALA A 96 -8.57 -10.57 -16.36
N GLU A 97 -8.64 -11.42 -15.33
CA GLU A 97 -9.92 -11.89 -14.77
C GLU A 97 -10.66 -10.80 -14.00
N LEU A 98 -9.97 -9.70 -13.64
CA LEU A 98 -10.58 -8.56 -12.99
C LEU A 98 -11.27 -7.66 -14.01
N GLY A 99 -12.47 -7.19 -13.65
CA GLY A 99 -13.09 -6.06 -14.31
C GLY A 99 -12.41 -4.74 -13.93
N THR A 100 -12.89 -3.63 -14.52
CA THR A 100 -12.42 -2.29 -14.12
C THR A 100 -12.48 -2.07 -12.61
N LEU A 101 -11.45 -1.44 -12.09
CA LEU A 101 -11.29 -0.99 -10.72
C LEU A 101 -11.42 0.53 -10.60
N GLU A 102 -11.99 1.20 -11.59
CA GLU A 102 -12.27 2.63 -11.55
C GLU A 102 -13.11 2.99 -10.30
N GLY A 103 -12.60 3.91 -9.47
CA GLY A 103 -13.21 4.27 -8.19
C GLY A 103 -12.98 3.27 -7.06
N LYS A 104 -12.13 2.25 -7.26
CA LYS A 104 -11.84 1.17 -6.30
C LYS A 104 -10.35 1.12 -5.95
N ALA A 105 -10.02 0.40 -4.88
CA ALA A 105 -8.65 0.00 -4.56
C ALA A 105 -8.38 -1.45 -4.98
N LEU A 106 -7.12 -1.73 -5.32
CA LEU A 106 -6.57 -3.07 -5.42
C LEU A 106 -5.72 -3.34 -4.17
N VAL A 107 -6.04 -4.40 -3.43
CA VAL A 107 -5.27 -4.82 -2.25
C VAL A 107 -4.48 -6.08 -2.59
N LEU A 108 -3.16 -6.02 -2.39
CA LEU A 108 -2.23 -7.13 -2.58
C LEU A 108 -1.83 -7.67 -1.21
N HIS A 109 -2.44 -8.77 -0.79
CA HIS A 109 -2.21 -9.35 0.52
C HIS A 109 -1.12 -10.42 0.47
N THR A 110 0.11 -10.02 0.77
CA THR A 110 1.33 -10.84 0.64
C THR A 110 1.65 -11.68 1.88
N VAL A 111 0.97 -11.43 3.01
CA VAL A 111 1.23 -11.97 4.35
C VAL A 111 2.64 -11.66 4.88
N THR A 112 3.36 -10.73 4.25
CA THR A 112 4.77 -10.44 4.59
C THR A 112 4.89 -9.86 5.99
N HIS A 113 3.98 -8.94 6.34
CA HIS A 113 3.94 -8.36 7.67
C HIS A 113 3.71 -9.41 8.76
N GLU A 114 2.71 -10.28 8.58
CA GLU A 114 2.32 -11.33 9.54
C GLU A 114 3.42 -12.39 9.71
N THR A 115 4.03 -12.82 8.61
CA THR A 115 4.98 -13.95 8.61
C THR A 115 6.39 -13.55 9.02
N ASN A 116 6.87 -12.38 8.58
CA ASN A 116 8.27 -11.96 8.78
C ASN A 116 8.43 -10.86 9.83
N GLY A 117 7.34 -10.21 10.24
CA GLY A 117 7.36 -9.07 11.14
C GLY A 117 7.83 -7.79 10.45
N TYR A 118 7.11 -6.67 10.66
CA TYR A 118 7.47 -5.37 10.10
C TYR A 118 8.92 -4.98 10.42
N GLY A 119 9.67 -4.53 9.41
CA GLY A 119 11.01 -3.98 9.59
C GLY A 119 12.13 -5.01 9.84
N SER A 120 11.82 -6.31 9.85
CA SER A 120 12.85 -7.34 9.96
C SER A 120 13.66 -7.46 8.66
N PRO A 121 14.87 -8.05 8.70
CA PRO A 121 15.61 -8.36 7.47
C PRO A 121 14.83 -9.25 6.50
N GLU A 122 14.06 -10.21 7.01
CA GLU A 122 13.25 -11.15 6.23
C GLU A 122 12.09 -10.44 5.52
N TYR A 123 11.50 -9.44 6.19
CA TYR A 123 10.49 -8.57 5.61
C TYR A 123 11.04 -7.80 4.39
N PHE A 124 12.26 -7.26 4.46
CA PHE A 124 12.89 -6.56 3.33
C PHE A 124 13.47 -7.48 2.24
N LYS A 125 13.61 -8.78 2.52
CA LYS A 125 14.08 -9.78 1.53
C LYS A 125 12.93 -10.35 0.69
N LYS A 126 11.69 -10.23 1.15
CA LYS A 126 10.53 -10.78 0.43
C LYS A 126 10.36 -10.03 -0.89
N GLU A 127 10.41 -10.75 -2.00
CA GLU A 127 10.17 -10.15 -3.32
C GLU A 127 8.68 -9.90 -3.50
N THR A 128 8.27 -8.63 -3.40
CA THR A 128 6.90 -8.18 -3.67
C THR A 128 6.82 -7.35 -4.95
N PHE A 129 7.78 -7.57 -5.86
CA PHE A 129 7.91 -6.77 -7.07
C PHE A 129 6.98 -7.28 -8.16
N VAL A 130 6.33 -6.36 -8.85
CA VAL A 130 5.53 -6.67 -10.04
C VAL A 130 6.34 -6.46 -11.29
N SER A 131 6.10 -7.28 -12.32
CA SER A 131 6.72 -7.06 -13.63
C SER A 131 6.17 -5.78 -14.28
N LYS A 132 6.90 -5.26 -15.28
CA LYS A 132 6.43 -4.12 -16.06
C LYS A 132 5.06 -4.38 -16.69
N ASP A 133 4.87 -5.55 -17.30
CA ASP A 133 3.60 -5.92 -17.95
C ASP A 133 2.46 -6.02 -16.94
N THR A 134 2.74 -6.53 -15.74
CA THR A 134 1.76 -6.58 -14.63
C THR A 134 1.39 -5.17 -14.18
N LEU A 135 2.37 -4.27 -14.05
CA LEU A 135 2.13 -2.88 -13.68
C LEU A 135 1.30 -2.13 -14.74
N GLU A 136 1.62 -2.31 -16.02
CA GLU A 136 0.81 -1.79 -17.13
C GLU A 136 -0.62 -2.33 -17.06
N LYS A 137 -0.78 -3.62 -16.75
CA LYS A 137 -2.10 -4.22 -16.58
C LYS A 137 -2.87 -3.62 -15.40
N ILE A 138 -2.20 -3.33 -14.28
CA ILE A 138 -2.82 -2.61 -13.14
C ILE A 138 -3.33 -1.25 -13.59
N PHE A 139 -2.58 -0.51 -14.42
CA PHE A 139 -3.03 0.79 -14.92
C PHE A 139 -4.25 0.70 -15.83
N GLU A 140 -4.36 -0.34 -16.66
CA GLU A 140 -5.55 -0.59 -17.48
C GLU A 140 -6.80 -0.82 -16.61
N LEU A 141 -6.64 -1.43 -15.44
CA LEU A 141 -7.73 -1.63 -14.49
C LEU A 141 -8.16 -0.32 -13.80
N LYS A 142 -7.35 0.74 -13.83
CA LYS A 142 -7.63 2.07 -13.25
C LYS A 142 -7.99 2.08 -11.75
N PRO A 143 -7.30 1.36 -10.86
CA PRO A 143 -7.52 1.52 -9.43
C PRO A 143 -7.12 2.94 -9.00
N LEU A 144 -7.84 3.49 -8.00
CA LEU A 144 -7.43 4.72 -7.33
C LEU A 144 -6.21 4.49 -6.44
N PHE A 145 -6.14 3.32 -5.81
CA PHE A 145 -5.05 2.94 -4.93
C PHE A 145 -4.63 1.49 -5.14
N VAL A 146 -3.33 1.23 -5.03
CA VAL A 146 -2.80 -0.10 -4.77
C VAL A 146 -2.36 -0.13 -3.31
N ILE A 147 -2.92 -1.04 -2.52
CA ILE A 147 -2.62 -1.21 -1.09
C ILE A 147 -1.85 -2.50 -0.92
N ILE A 148 -0.72 -2.48 -0.22
CA ILE A 148 0.11 -3.66 0.02
C ILE A 148 0.61 -3.73 1.46
N ASP A 149 0.67 -4.94 2.03
CA ASP A 149 1.22 -5.23 3.36
C ASP A 149 2.75 -5.48 3.36
N SER A 150 3.45 -4.80 2.44
CA SER A 150 4.90 -4.90 2.23
C SER A 150 5.47 -3.54 1.81
N HIS A 151 6.78 -3.50 1.57
CA HIS A 151 7.60 -2.33 1.30
C HIS A 151 7.50 -1.82 -0.15
N GLY A 152 6.34 -2.02 -0.78
CA GLY A 152 6.07 -1.52 -2.13
C GLY A 152 6.10 -2.56 -3.24
N LEU A 153 5.97 -2.04 -4.47
CA LEU A 153 5.79 -2.79 -5.72
C LEU A 153 7.08 -2.95 -6.53
N GLY A 154 8.17 -2.32 -6.08
CA GLY A 154 9.44 -2.25 -6.81
C GLY A 154 10.65 -2.47 -5.94
N GLN A 155 11.77 -2.78 -6.58
CA GLN A 155 13.05 -2.85 -5.88
C GLN A 155 13.39 -1.49 -5.28
N SER A 156 13.90 -1.50 -4.04
CA SER A 156 14.31 -0.31 -3.30
C SER A 156 15.19 0.64 -4.13
N GLY A 157 15.08 1.95 -3.90
CA GLY A 157 15.90 2.96 -4.54
C GLY A 157 15.25 3.58 -5.78
N PRO A 158 16.00 3.88 -6.86
CA PRO A 158 15.43 4.59 -8.02
C PRO A 158 14.28 3.86 -8.71
N THR A 159 14.28 2.52 -8.69
CA THR A 159 13.23 1.70 -9.29
C THR A 159 11.90 1.89 -8.55
N HIS A 160 11.91 1.83 -7.22
CA HIS A 160 10.76 2.15 -6.34
C HIS A 160 10.13 3.49 -6.71
N VAL A 161 10.93 4.56 -6.66
CA VAL A 161 10.49 5.93 -6.99
C VAL A 161 9.94 6.03 -8.42
N SER A 162 10.50 5.27 -9.37
CA SER A 162 9.99 5.24 -10.73
C SER A 162 8.63 4.57 -10.85
N ILE A 163 8.36 3.53 -10.05
CA ILE A 163 7.06 2.86 -10.02
C ILE A 163 6.02 3.79 -9.42
N ASP A 164 6.31 4.43 -8.28
CA ASP A 164 5.37 5.37 -7.64
C ASP A 164 4.99 6.52 -8.58
N LYS A 165 5.98 7.11 -9.25
CA LYS A 165 5.74 8.15 -10.26
C LYS A 165 4.89 7.65 -11.43
N ASN A 166 5.09 6.40 -11.85
CA ASN A 166 4.27 5.82 -12.91
C ASN A 166 2.84 5.59 -12.44
N CYS A 167 2.63 5.09 -11.21
CA CYS A 167 1.31 4.99 -10.61
C CYS A 167 0.61 6.36 -10.60
N GLU A 168 1.31 7.39 -10.08
CA GLU A 168 0.79 8.75 -9.97
C GLU A 168 0.40 9.36 -11.32
N ALA A 169 1.20 9.13 -12.36
CA ALA A 169 0.92 9.56 -13.73
C ALA A 169 -0.36 8.90 -14.32
N HIS A 170 -0.79 7.78 -13.75
CA HIS A 170 -2.02 7.06 -14.12
C HIS A 170 -3.16 7.28 -13.11
N HIS A 171 -3.06 8.33 -12.26
CA HIS A 171 -4.05 8.64 -11.22
C HIS A 171 -4.26 7.50 -10.20
N CYS A 172 -3.20 6.74 -9.94
CA CYS A 172 -3.16 5.67 -8.95
C CYS A 172 -2.07 5.98 -7.91
N HIS A 173 -2.30 5.68 -6.63
CA HIS A 173 -1.30 5.87 -5.58
C HIS A 173 -1.02 4.57 -4.82
N VAL A 174 0.20 4.37 -4.34
CA VAL A 174 0.61 3.16 -3.62
C VAL A 174 0.61 3.41 -2.11
N ILE A 175 -0.19 2.64 -1.38
CA ILE A 175 -0.22 2.63 0.08
C ILE A 175 0.55 1.40 0.56
N GLU A 176 1.61 1.64 1.30
CA GLU A 176 2.55 0.60 1.73
C GLU A 176 2.40 0.27 3.20
N ASN A 177 2.89 -0.92 3.57
CA ASN A 177 2.95 -1.41 4.95
C ASN A 177 1.58 -1.43 5.63
N ALA A 178 0.51 -1.71 4.87
CA ALA A 178 -0.82 -1.88 5.44
C ALA A 178 -0.83 -3.09 6.37
N ASP A 179 -1.38 -2.93 7.58
CA ASP A 179 -1.62 -4.02 8.50
C ASP A 179 -2.87 -4.78 8.08
N LEU A 180 -2.68 -5.82 7.26
CA LEU A 180 -3.75 -6.71 6.79
C LEU A 180 -3.90 -7.97 7.67
N SER A 181 -3.21 -8.02 8.82
CA SER A 181 -3.27 -9.16 9.73
C SER A 181 -4.66 -9.32 10.34
N SER A 182 -5.06 -10.57 10.60
CA SER A 182 -6.40 -10.93 11.11
C SER A 182 -6.35 -11.77 12.38
#